data_AF-Q5ZQQ6-F1
#
_entry.id   AF-Q5ZQQ6-F1
#
_cell.length_a   1.000
_cell.length_b   1.000
_cell.length_c   1.000
_cell.angle_alpha   90.00
_cell.angle_beta   90.00
_cell.angle_gamma   90.00
#
_symmetry.space_group_name_H-M   'P 1'
#
loop_
_entity.id
_entity.type
_entity.pdbx_description
1 polymer ?
#
loop_
_entity_poly.entity_id
_entity_poly.type
_entity_poly.pdbx_seq_one_letter_code
_entity_poly.pdbx_strand_id
1 'polypeptide(L)'
;MDPLVNGNLKIKMFMNGSVNKHKFKCEAEGEGNIHSGTHIMKITVTEGGPLPFAFDILSRTFCYGHKMFLDNSGNIPDFFKQSLKDGYSWERETTYEDGGVLNSKQKHTLKGDCITTYSEVTGTFPPNGPVMKKKTLGWEPSCEMVIPRDGGLIMYDNIALKLDDDHGGHLTGNFKATYKSNNPNINLPKHHFVENRVEMLEGRDGGNYVKLHERNKARYSALESELAKK
;
A
#
# COMPACT_ATOMS: atom_id res chain seq x y z
N MET A 1 -27.29 8.15 -5.51
CA MET A 1 -27.00 7.57 -4.18
C MET A 1 -25.53 7.85 -3.91
N ASP A 2 -25.17 8.32 -2.71
CA ASP A 2 -23.78 8.67 -2.39
C ASP A 2 -22.87 7.42 -2.55
N PRO A 3 -21.81 7.46 -3.38
CA PRO A 3 -20.95 6.30 -3.61
C PRO A 3 -20.27 5.81 -2.33
N LEU A 4 -20.11 6.65 -1.31
CA LEU A 4 -19.61 6.25 0.00
C LEU A 4 -20.61 5.39 0.79
N VAL A 5 -21.91 5.45 0.45
CA VAL A 5 -22.97 4.66 1.08
C VAL A 5 -22.98 3.23 0.54
N ASN A 6 -22.97 3.03 -0.78
CA ASN A 6 -22.87 1.68 -1.39
C ASN A 6 -21.47 1.07 -1.21
N GLY A 7 -20.45 1.93 -1.12
CA GLY A 7 -19.07 1.56 -0.84
C GLY A 7 -18.28 1.03 -2.02
N ASN A 8 -18.91 0.75 -3.16
CA ASN A 8 -18.22 0.35 -4.39
C ASN A 8 -17.61 1.57 -5.07
N LEU A 9 -16.28 1.58 -5.19
CA LEU A 9 -15.53 2.67 -5.80
C LEU A 9 -14.57 2.14 -6.86
N LYS A 10 -14.40 2.92 -7.92
CA LYS A 10 -13.36 2.72 -8.94
C LYS A 10 -12.09 3.45 -8.56
N ILE A 11 -10.97 2.97 -9.08
CA ILE A 11 -9.64 3.54 -8.86
C ILE A 11 -9.01 3.79 -10.23
N LYS A 12 -8.43 4.98 -10.41
CA LYS A 12 -7.50 5.29 -11.48
C LYS A 12 -6.22 5.81 -10.86
N MET A 13 -5.10 5.19 -11.20
CA MET A 13 -3.82 5.50 -10.59
C MET A 13 -2.76 5.76 -11.66
N PHE A 14 -1.97 6.81 -11.43
CA PHE A 14 -0.83 7.18 -12.24
C PHE A 14 0.43 7.17 -11.37
N MET A 15 1.46 6.45 -11.80
CA MET A 15 2.74 6.40 -11.11
C MET A 15 3.86 6.85 -12.03
N ASN A 16 4.68 7.78 -11.54
CA ASN A 16 5.99 8.08 -12.11
C ASN A 16 7.07 7.60 -11.14
N GLY A 17 8.15 7.01 -11.66
CA GLY A 17 9.22 6.62 -10.76
C GLY A 17 10.57 6.39 -11.40
N SER A 18 11.54 6.12 -10.53
CA SER A 18 12.91 5.75 -10.88
C SER A 18 13.46 4.78 -9.86
N VAL A 19 14.01 3.65 -10.31
CA VAL A 19 14.74 2.70 -9.46
C VAL A 19 16.12 2.49 -10.05
N ASN A 20 17.18 2.71 -9.28
CA ASN A 20 18.56 2.63 -9.77
C ASN A 20 18.79 3.44 -11.07
N LYS A 21 18.20 4.65 -11.13
CA LYS A 21 18.19 5.57 -12.29
C LYS A 21 17.35 5.12 -13.50
N HIS A 22 16.79 3.91 -13.47
CA HIS A 22 15.86 3.44 -14.49
C HIS A 22 14.49 4.09 -14.29
N LYS A 23 14.12 5.01 -15.18
CA LYS A 23 12.84 5.71 -15.14
C LYS A 23 11.72 4.85 -15.72
N PHE A 24 10.54 4.93 -15.13
CA PHE A 24 9.35 4.22 -15.60
C PHE A 24 8.07 4.99 -15.29
N LYS A 25 7.01 4.62 -15.99
CA LYS A 25 5.63 5.04 -15.68
C LYS A 25 4.70 3.85 -15.66
N CYS A 26 3.69 3.93 -14.83
CA CYS A 26 2.61 2.97 -14.79
C CYS A 26 1.26 3.66 -14.73
N GLU A 27 0.28 3.03 -15.35
CA GLU A 27 -1.14 3.37 -15.21
C GLU A 27 -1.87 2.15 -14.64
N ALA A 28 -2.85 2.39 -13.79
CA ALA A 28 -3.66 1.31 -13.25
C ALA A 28 -5.12 1.68 -13.11
N GLU A 29 -5.97 0.70 -13.35
CA GLU A 29 -7.39 0.75 -13.10
C GLU A 29 -7.77 -0.32 -12.09
N GLY A 30 -8.67 0.02 -11.17
CA GLY A 30 -9.09 -0.90 -10.13
C GLY A 30 -10.49 -0.61 -9.65
N GLU A 31 -10.95 -1.49 -8.78
CA GLU A 31 -12.22 -1.37 -8.10
C GLU A 31 -12.17 -2.12 -6.77
N GLY A 32 -13.02 -1.71 -5.84
CA GLY A 32 -13.15 -2.37 -4.56
C GLY A 32 -14.38 -1.90 -3.81
N ASN A 33 -14.58 -2.50 -2.64
CA ASN A 33 -15.63 -2.09 -1.72
C ASN A 33 -15.02 -1.61 -0.41
N ILE A 34 -15.22 -0.33 -0.08
CA ILE A 34 -14.58 0.33 1.07
C ILE A 34 -14.99 -0.27 2.42
N HIS A 35 -16.12 -0.96 2.48
CA HIS A 35 -16.62 -1.61 3.70
C HIS A 35 -16.09 -3.04 3.86
N SER A 36 -15.76 -3.72 2.76
CA SER A 36 -15.29 -5.11 2.74
C SER A 36 -13.80 -5.29 3.09
N GLY A 37 -13.03 -4.21 3.00
CA GLY A 37 -11.57 -4.27 3.12
C GLY A 37 -10.84 -4.84 1.91
N THR A 38 -11.49 -4.97 0.74
CA THR A 38 -10.91 -5.63 -0.45
C THR A 38 -10.95 -4.74 -1.70
N HIS A 39 -9.92 -4.88 -2.53
CA HIS A 39 -9.87 -4.27 -3.87
C HIS A 39 -8.91 -5.01 -4.80
N ILE A 40 -9.08 -4.79 -6.11
CA ILE A 40 -8.23 -5.33 -7.18
C ILE A 40 -7.68 -4.17 -7.99
N MET A 41 -6.42 -4.30 -8.43
CA MET A 41 -5.74 -3.38 -9.33
C MET A 41 -5.22 -4.12 -10.55
N LYS A 42 -5.50 -3.59 -11.75
CA LYS A 42 -4.90 -3.99 -13.02
C LYS A 42 -3.93 -2.91 -13.44
N ILE A 43 -2.65 -3.25 -13.54
CA ILE A 43 -1.55 -2.29 -13.66
C ILE A 43 -0.82 -2.56 -14.97
N THR A 44 -0.54 -1.50 -15.71
CA THR A 44 0.27 -1.53 -16.92
C THR A 44 1.48 -0.62 -16.77
N VAL A 45 2.67 -1.14 -17.04
CA VAL A 45 3.89 -0.36 -17.21
C VAL A 45 3.85 0.28 -18.60
N THR A 46 3.58 1.58 -18.66
CA THR A 46 3.37 2.32 -19.90
C THR A 46 4.66 2.88 -20.49
N GLU A 47 5.66 3.13 -19.66
CA GLU A 47 7.00 3.57 -20.09
C GLU A 47 8.08 2.89 -19.25
N GLY A 48 9.23 2.59 -19.87
CA GLY A 48 10.37 1.96 -19.19
C GLY A 48 10.23 0.46 -18.94
N GLY A 49 9.21 -0.19 -19.49
CA GLY A 49 9.06 -1.64 -19.47
C GLY A 49 9.89 -2.36 -20.54
N PRO A 50 10.18 -3.66 -20.38
CA PRO A 50 10.00 -4.44 -19.14
C PRO A 50 10.95 -3.95 -18.04
N LEU A 51 10.49 -3.96 -16.80
CA LEU A 51 11.28 -3.42 -15.68
C LEU A 51 12.52 -4.29 -15.42
N PRO A 52 13.70 -3.68 -15.17
CA PRO A 52 14.94 -4.40 -14.88
C PRO A 52 15.04 -4.83 -13.40
N PHE A 53 13.96 -4.72 -12.64
CA PHE A 53 13.87 -5.08 -11.22
C PHE A 53 12.51 -5.74 -10.94
N ALA A 54 12.40 -6.43 -9.80
CA ALA A 54 11.18 -7.10 -9.39
C ALA A 54 10.02 -6.12 -9.18
N PHE A 55 8.87 -6.36 -9.81
CA PHE A 55 7.67 -5.53 -9.62
C PHE A 55 7.15 -5.54 -8.17
N ASP A 56 7.47 -6.59 -7.39
CA ASP A 56 7.01 -6.75 -6.01
C ASP A 56 7.28 -5.50 -5.15
N ILE A 57 8.39 -4.79 -5.35
CA ILE A 57 8.72 -3.56 -4.59
C ILE A 57 7.72 -2.41 -4.86
N LEU A 58 7.04 -2.40 -6.01
CA LEU A 58 6.06 -1.38 -6.37
C LEU A 58 4.64 -1.75 -5.91
N SER A 59 4.35 -3.04 -5.71
CA SER A 59 2.99 -3.55 -5.45
C SER A 59 2.30 -2.89 -4.26
N ARG A 60 3.04 -2.64 -3.17
CA ARG A 60 2.53 -1.97 -1.95
C ARG A 60 2.24 -0.48 -2.18
N THR A 61 2.63 0.14 -3.29
CA THR A 61 2.19 1.51 -3.64
C THR A 61 0.86 1.49 -4.39
N PHE A 62 0.59 0.43 -5.16
CA PHE A 62 -0.67 0.26 -5.89
C PHE A 62 -1.81 -0.36 -5.08
N CYS A 63 -1.51 -1.24 -4.13
CA CYS A 63 -2.54 -1.83 -3.27
C CYS A 63 -2.57 -1.11 -1.94
N TYR A 64 -1.58 -1.37 -1.10
CA TYR A 64 -1.52 -0.87 0.27
C TYR A 64 -1.57 0.67 0.39
N GLY A 65 -1.29 1.41 -0.69
CA GLY A 65 -1.54 2.86 -0.75
C GLY A 65 -3.02 3.27 -0.66
N HIS A 66 -3.95 2.37 -0.93
CA HIS A 66 -5.41 2.59 -0.99
C HIS A 66 -6.12 2.16 0.30
N LYS A 67 -5.69 2.76 1.42
CA LYS A 67 -6.24 2.49 2.76
C LYS A 67 -7.72 2.87 2.96
N MET A 68 -8.37 3.51 1.99
CA MET A 68 -9.84 3.68 2.05
C MET A 68 -10.58 2.34 1.96
N PHE A 69 -9.99 1.32 1.33
CA PHE A 69 -10.49 -0.06 1.30
C PHE A 69 -10.07 -0.85 2.55
N LEU A 70 -10.28 -0.26 3.72
CA LEU A 70 -10.02 -0.88 5.02
C LEU A 70 -11.32 -1.44 5.60
N ASP A 71 -11.35 -2.74 5.93
CA ASP A 71 -12.41 -3.30 6.76
C ASP A 71 -12.23 -2.74 8.17
N ASN A 72 -13.19 -1.92 8.58
CA ASN A 72 -13.14 -1.23 9.85
C ASN A 72 -14.35 -1.58 10.75
N SER A 73 -14.73 -2.85 10.75
CA SER A 73 -15.85 -3.38 11.56
C SER A 73 -15.62 -3.29 13.08
N GLY A 74 -14.43 -2.89 13.54
CA GLY A 74 -14.03 -2.89 14.95
C GLY A 74 -14.40 -1.64 15.76
N ASN A 75 -15.32 -0.78 15.28
CA ASN A 75 -15.65 0.52 15.88
C ASN A 75 -14.41 1.42 16.11
N ILE A 76 -13.44 1.38 15.19
CA ILE A 76 -12.30 2.30 15.18
C ILE A 76 -12.68 3.47 14.25
N PRO A 77 -12.44 4.75 14.61
CA PRO A 77 -12.65 5.86 13.68
C PRO A 77 -11.86 5.67 12.38
N ASP A 78 -12.53 5.72 11.23
CA ASP A 78 -11.89 5.49 9.94
C ASP A 78 -11.29 6.78 9.39
N PHE A 79 -9.99 6.98 9.60
CA PHE A 79 -9.29 8.17 9.09
C PHE A 79 -9.42 8.32 7.57
N PHE A 80 -9.31 7.23 6.83
CA PHE A 80 -9.22 7.24 5.37
C PHE A 80 -10.56 7.56 4.73
N LYS A 81 -11.64 6.93 5.19
CA LYS A 81 -13.00 7.22 4.70
C LYS A 81 -13.46 8.64 5.07
N GLN A 82 -13.16 9.10 6.29
CA GLN A 82 -13.45 10.49 6.71
C GLN A 82 -12.71 11.53 5.86
N SER A 83 -11.52 11.17 5.37
CA SER A 83 -10.69 12.06 4.55
C SER A 83 -11.01 11.99 3.06
N LEU A 84 -11.71 10.95 2.59
CA LEU A 84 -11.79 10.65 1.16
C LEU A 84 -12.50 11.75 0.35
N LYS A 85 -13.49 12.43 0.95
CA LYS A 85 -14.24 13.50 0.29
C LYS A 85 -13.36 14.71 -0.04
N ASP A 86 -12.52 15.13 0.89
CA ASP A 86 -11.60 16.28 0.72
C ASP A 86 -10.23 15.86 0.16
N GLY A 87 -9.99 14.55 0.13
CA GLY A 87 -8.73 13.94 -0.25
C GLY A 87 -7.75 13.82 0.92
N TYR A 88 -6.74 12.99 0.69
CA TYR A 88 -5.62 12.84 1.61
C TYR A 88 -4.35 12.50 0.85
N SER A 89 -3.22 12.56 1.55
CA SER A 89 -1.92 12.18 1.00
C SER A 89 -1.14 11.33 1.99
N TRP A 90 -0.17 10.59 1.47
CA TRP A 90 0.79 9.90 2.29
C TRP A 90 2.19 9.96 1.70
N GLU A 91 3.18 9.86 2.58
CA GLU A 91 4.60 9.69 2.26
C GLU A 91 5.11 8.48 3.01
N ARG A 92 5.94 7.67 2.35
CA ARG A 92 6.47 6.42 2.88
C ARG A 92 7.92 6.23 2.50
N GLU A 93 8.69 5.81 3.49
CA GLU A 93 10.03 5.26 3.34
C GLU A 93 9.98 3.76 3.63
N THR A 94 10.68 2.97 2.82
CA THR A 94 10.86 1.53 3.03
C THR A 94 12.33 1.20 2.91
N THR A 95 12.89 0.59 3.94
CA THR A 95 14.31 0.26 4.06
C THR A 95 14.45 -1.25 4.18
N TYR A 96 15.17 -1.86 3.25
CA TYR A 96 15.40 -3.29 3.16
C TYR A 96 16.70 -3.67 3.86
N GLU A 97 16.76 -4.88 4.40
CA GLU A 97 17.93 -5.36 5.15
C GLU A 97 19.21 -5.46 4.29
N ASP A 98 19.08 -5.58 2.97
CA ASP A 98 20.21 -5.60 2.02
C ASP A 98 20.73 -4.21 1.66
N GLY A 99 20.19 -3.16 2.28
CA GLY A 99 20.51 -1.75 2.01
C GLY A 99 19.67 -1.12 0.90
N GLY A 100 18.72 -1.84 0.32
CA GLY A 100 17.72 -1.27 -0.57
C GLY A 100 16.86 -0.22 0.13
N VAL A 101 16.51 0.85 -0.58
CA VAL A 101 15.61 1.91 -0.09
C VAL A 101 14.59 2.25 -1.17
N LEU A 102 13.32 2.37 -0.79
CA LEU A 102 12.24 2.82 -1.65
C LEU A 102 11.45 3.93 -0.96
N ASN A 103 11.47 5.11 -1.55
CA ASN A 103 10.67 6.25 -1.13
C ASN A 103 9.47 6.40 -2.06
N SER A 104 8.31 6.66 -1.48
CA SER A 104 7.07 6.81 -2.21
C SER A 104 6.21 7.91 -1.59
N LYS A 105 5.49 8.66 -2.43
CA LYS A 105 4.43 9.57 -1.99
C LYS A 105 3.22 9.41 -2.88
N GLN A 106 2.04 9.62 -2.33
CA GLN A 106 0.78 9.48 -3.05
C GLN A 106 -0.24 10.53 -2.60
N LYS A 107 -1.05 10.99 -3.55
CA LYS A 107 -2.21 11.84 -3.28
C LYS A 107 -3.46 11.15 -3.79
N HIS A 108 -4.55 11.31 -3.03
CA HIS A 108 -5.85 10.71 -3.30
C HIS A 108 -6.89 11.81 -3.44
N THR A 109 -7.69 11.74 -4.51
CA THR A 109 -8.86 12.61 -4.71
C THR A 109 -10.06 11.77 -5.13
N LEU A 110 -11.25 12.13 -4.66
CA LEU A 110 -12.50 11.49 -5.06
C LEU A 110 -13.29 12.40 -6.01
N LYS A 111 -13.70 11.88 -7.17
CA LYS A 111 -14.62 12.55 -8.09
C LYS A 111 -15.72 11.58 -8.49
N GLY A 112 -16.94 11.81 -7.99
CA GLY A 112 -18.04 10.89 -8.17
C GLY A 112 -17.74 9.54 -7.50
N ASP A 113 -17.81 8.45 -8.25
CA ASP A 113 -17.49 7.08 -7.81
C ASP A 113 -16.03 6.67 -8.07
N CYS A 114 -15.20 7.58 -8.57
CA CYS A 114 -13.82 7.29 -8.97
C CYS A 114 -12.81 8.01 -8.08
N ILE A 115 -11.95 7.22 -7.45
CA ILE A 115 -10.74 7.67 -6.78
C ILE A 115 -9.67 7.86 -7.84
N THR A 116 -9.05 9.03 -7.89
CA THR A 116 -7.84 9.27 -8.70
C THR A 116 -6.64 9.39 -7.79
N THR A 117 -5.59 8.64 -8.10
CA THR A 117 -4.35 8.66 -7.32
C THR A 117 -3.14 8.98 -8.19
N TYR A 118 -2.23 9.76 -7.62
CA TYR A 118 -0.97 10.12 -8.25
C TYR A 118 0.16 9.75 -7.31
N SER A 119 1.11 8.96 -7.81
CA SER A 119 2.27 8.50 -7.05
C SER A 119 3.58 8.88 -7.71
N GLU A 120 4.55 9.19 -6.85
CA GLU A 120 5.95 9.31 -7.22
C GLU A 120 6.77 8.31 -6.40
N VAL A 121 7.66 7.58 -7.05
CA VAL A 121 8.50 6.55 -6.44
C VAL A 121 9.97 6.74 -6.82
N THR A 122 10.86 6.69 -5.83
CA THR A 122 12.31 6.70 -6.05
C THR A 122 12.95 5.59 -5.24
N GLY A 123 13.76 4.74 -5.87
CA GLY A 123 14.42 3.63 -5.18
C GLY A 123 15.88 3.43 -5.57
N THR A 124 16.64 2.88 -4.62
CA THR A 124 18.03 2.47 -4.79
C THR A 124 18.19 1.06 -4.21
N PHE A 125 18.76 0.14 -4.98
CA PHE A 125 18.88 -1.28 -4.59
C PHE A 125 20.25 -1.86 -4.97
N PRO A 126 20.77 -2.84 -4.22
CA PRO A 126 21.99 -3.55 -4.58
C PRO A 126 21.87 -4.20 -5.97
N PRO A 127 22.84 -3.99 -6.90
CA PRO A 127 22.74 -4.50 -8.27
C PRO A 127 22.71 -6.03 -8.35
N ASN A 128 23.30 -6.70 -7.35
CA ASN A 128 23.34 -8.16 -7.24
C ASN A 128 22.28 -8.74 -6.28
N GLY A 129 21.43 -7.88 -5.70
CA GLY A 129 20.38 -8.28 -4.77
C GLY A 129 19.20 -8.98 -5.45
N PRO A 130 18.34 -9.65 -4.67
CA PRO A 130 17.23 -10.43 -5.21
C PRO A 130 16.22 -9.59 -6.00
N VAL A 131 16.00 -8.33 -5.60
CA VAL A 131 15.14 -7.37 -6.31
C VAL A 131 15.65 -7.11 -7.73
N MET A 132 16.94 -6.78 -7.88
CA MET A 132 17.53 -6.48 -9.19
C MET A 132 17.71 -7.73 -10.06
N LYS A 133 17.84 -8.91 -9.43
CA LYS A 133 17.86 -10.21 -10.12
C LYS A 133 16.49 -10.81 -10.39
N LYS A 134 15.40 -10.12 -10.00
CA LYS A 134 14.00 -10.58 -10.13
C LYS A 134 13.76 -11.96 -9.49
N LYS A 135 14.40 -12.24 -8.35
CA LYS A 135 14.28 -13.48 -7.59
C LYS A 135 13.32 -13.35 -6.42
N THR A 136 12.12 -12.83 -6.67
CA THR A 136 11.12 -12.54 -5.62
C THR A 136 9.78 -13.18 -5.96
N LEU A 137 9.09 -13.67 -4.93
CA LEU A 137 7.87 -14.48 -5.04
C LEU A 137 6.66 -13.83 -4.36
N GLY A 138 6.68 -12.51 -4.21
CA GLY A 138 5.63 -11.73 -3.57
C GLY A 138 5.74 -11.69 -2.05
N TRP A 139 4.85 -10.90 -1.45
CA TRP A 139 4.90 -10.56 -0.02
C TRP A 139 4.23 -11.62 0.85
N GLU A 140 4.74 -11.76 2.06
CA GLU A 140 3.97 -12.32 3.18
C GLU A 140 2.90 -11.32 3.66
N PRO A 141 1.83 -11.78 4.33
CA PRO A 141 0.95 -10.88 5.07
C PRO A 141 1.73 -10.15 6.17
N SER A 142 1.27 -8.96 6.53
CA SER A 142 1.96 -8.12 7.51
C SER A 142 0.98 -7.33 8.38
N CYS A 143 1.46 -6.72 9.47
CA CYS A 143 0.61 -6.10 10.49
C CYS A 143 1.18 -4.73 10.89
N GLU A 144 0.52 -3.68 10.43
CA GLU A 144 0.90 -2.31 10.72
C GLU A 144 0.47 -1.89 12.11
N MET A 145 1.37 -1.19 12.79
CA MET A 145 1.05 -0.36 13.94
C MET A 145 0.58 1.02 13.46
N VAL A 146 -0.57 1.48 13.94
CA VAL A 146 -1.15 2.78 13.57
C VAL A 146 -1.20 3.69 14.78
N ILE A 147 -0.58 4.87 14.67
CA ILE A 147 -0.47 5.84 15.76
C ILE A 147 -1.01 7.20 15.29
N PRO A 148 -1.99 7.81 15.98
CA PRO A 148 -2.39 9.20 15.70
C PRO A 148 -1.26 10.16 16.10
N ARG A 149 -0.91 11.08 15.20
CA ARG A 149 0.16 12.07 15.43
C ARG A 149 -0.08 13.32 14.59
N ASP A 150 0.02 14.49 15.23
CA ASP A 150 -0.02 15.82 14.60
C ASP A 150 -1.19 16.04 13.63
N GLY A 151 -2.40 15.60 14.02
CA GLY A 151 -3.61 15.71 13.19
C GLY A 151 -3.73 14.66 12.08
N GLY A 152 -2.73 13.79 11.92
CA GLY A 152 -2.70 12.70 10.94
C GLY A 152 -2.41 11.34 11.58
N LEU A 153 -1.90 10.41 10.77
CA LEU A 153 -1.43 9.11 11.23
C LEU A 153 0.05 8.91 10.89
N ILE A 154 0.75 8.20 11.77
CA ILE A 154 2.04 7.57 11.47
C ILE A 154 1.90 6.06 11.60
N MET A 155 2.44 5.31 10.64
CA MET A 155 2.32 3.86 10.58
C MET A 155 3.68 3.19 10.40
N TYR A 156 3.85 2.01 11.02
CA TYR A 156 5.07 1.20 11.02
C TYR A 156 4.73 -0.28 10.83
N ASP A 157 5.57 -1.06 10.13
CA ASP A 157 5.40 -2.50 9.87
C ASP A 157 6.75 -3.08 9.46
N ASN A 158 6.87 -4.38 9.67
CA ASN A 158 7.98 -5.20 9.23
C ASN A 158 7.45 -6.10 8.12
N ILE A 159 8.09 -6.03 6.96
CA ILE A 159 7.65 -6.73 5.76
C ILE A 159 8.64 -7.83 5.39
N ALA A 160 8.13 -8.92 4.84
CA ALA A 160 8.93 -10.04 4.35
C ALA A 160 8.58 -10.35 2.90
N LEU A 161 9.56 -10.18 2.01
CA LEU A 161 9.44 -10.49 0.59
C LEU A 161 10.00 -11.90 0.36
N LYS A 162 9.16 -12.84 -0.08
CA LYS A 162 9.59 -14.21 -0.38
C LYS A 162 10.62 -14.21 -1.51
N LEU A 163 11.64 -15.05 -1.38
CA LEU A 163 12.70 -15.19 -2.36
C LEU A 163 12.55 -16.47 -3.19
N ASP A 164 12.97 -16.38 -4.44
CA ASP A 164 13.16 -17.53 -5.32
C ASP A 164 14.56 -18.11 -5.08
N ASP A 165 14.69 -18.85 -3.98
CA ASP A 165 15.88 -19.61 -3.60
C ASP A 165 15.51 -21.02 -3.12
N ASP A 166 16.50 -21.90 -3.08
CA ASP A 166 16.32 -23.32 -2.72
C ASP A 166 15.95 -23.51 -1.23
N HIS A 167 15.90 -22.44 -0.44
CA HIS A 167 15.71 -22.48 1.01
C HIS A 167 14.41 -21.80 1.46
N GLY A 168 13.65 -21.18 0.54
CA GLY A 168 12.43 -20.44 0.85
C GLY A 168 12.69 -19.20 1.71
N GLY A 169 13.81 -18.51 1.48
CA GLY A 169 14.23 -17.33 2.23
C GLY A 169 13.33 -16.11 2.03
N HIS A 170 13.60 -15.07 2.83
CA HIS A 170 12.92 -13.78 2.75
C HIS A 170 13.94 -12.64 2.71
N LEU A 171 13.66 -11.62 1.92
CA LEU A 171 14.25 -10.30 2.07
C LEU A 171 13.34 -9.48 2.98
N THR A 172 13.82 -9.10 4.17
CA THR A 172 13.03 -8.29 5.11
C THR A 172 13.23 -6.80 4.92
N GLY A 173 12.29 -6.01 5.44
CA GLY A 173 12.39 -4.57 5.47
C GLY A 173 11.49 -3.93 6.52
N ASN A 174 11.78 -2.68 6.81
CA ASN A 174 10.98 -1.82 7.66
C ASN A 174 10.31 -0.75 6.79
N PHE A 175 9.07 -0.42 7.09
CA PHE A 175 8.43 0.74 6.49
C PHE A 175 7.97 1.75 7.55
N LYS A 176 7.99 3.02 7.16
CA LYS A 176 7.41 4.13 7.92
C LYS A 176 6.58 4.98 6.98
N ALA A 177 5.31 5.19 7.29
CA ALA A 177 4.45 6.07 6.51
C ALA A 177 3.79 7.15 7.37
N THR A 178 3.59 8.32 6.77
CA THR A 178 2.81 9.42 7.35
C THR A 178 1.62 9.71 6.46
N TYR A 179 0.45 9.92 7.06
CA TYR A 179 -0.80 10.19 6.36
C TYR A 179 -1.37 11.52 6.84
N LYS A 180 -1.78 12.36 5.88
CA LYS A 180 -2.32 13.71 6.13
C LYS A 180 -3.64 13.87 5.39
N SER A 181 -4.66 14.29 6.12
CA SER A 181 -5.98 14.60 5.56
C SER A 181 -6.04 16.05 5.10
N ASN A 182 -6.79 16.32 4.03
CA ASN A 182 -7.18 17.69 3.69
C ASN A 182 -8.41 18.15 4.48
N ASN A 183 -9.14 17.21 5.11
CA ASN A 183 -10.25 17.53 6.00
C ASN A 183 -9.68 17.95 7.37
N PRO A 184 -9.94 19.17 7.84
CA PRO A 184 -9.44 19.62 9.15
C PRO A 184 -10.21 19.00 10.33
N ASN A 185 -11.38 18.41 10.07
CA ASN A 185 -12.30 17.88 11.09
C ASN A 185 -12.33 16.34 11.06
N ILE A 186 -11.21 15.71 11.39
CA ILE A 186 -11.09 14.25 11.46
C ILE A 186 -11.20 13.78 12.92
N ASN A 187 -12.07 12.82 13.16
CA ASN A 187 -12.04 12.05 14.40
C ASN A 187 -10.91 11.01 14.30
N LEU A 188 -9.80 11.27 14.97
CA LEU A 188 -8.63 10.40 14.94
C LEU A 188 -8.89 9.09 15.70
N PRO A 189 -8.45 7.94 15.17
CA PRO A 189 -8.49 6.70 15.91
C PRO A 189 -7.49 6.69 17.07
N LYS A 190 -7.73 5.82 18.04
CA LYS A 190 -6.68 5.44 19.00
C LYS A 190 -5.63 4.57 18.31
N HIS A 191 -4.54 4.30 19.03
CA HIS A 191 -3.59 3.27 18.62
C HIS A 191 -4.30 1.95 18.30
N HIS A 192 -4.01 1.38 17.13
CA HIS A 192 -4.59 0.13 16.66
C HIS A 192 -3.67 -0.52 15.62
N PHE A 193 -4.10 -1.64 15.06
CA PHE A 193 -3.37 -2.39 14.04
C PHE A 193 -4.15 -2.53 12.75
N VAL A 194 -3.43 -2.64 11.63
CA VAL A 194 -4.01 -3.01 10.33
C VAL A 194 -3.27 -4.22 9.79
N GLU A 195 -4.01 -5.30 9.58
CA GLU A 195 -3.52 -6.52 8.92
C GLU A 195 -3.71 -6.40 7.42
N ASN A 196 -2.68 -6.73 6.65
CA ASN A 196 -2.67 -6.57 5.20
C ASN A 196 -2.18 -7.85 4.52
N ARG A 197 -2.80 -8.19 3.38
CA ARG A 197 -2.36 -9.26 2.48
C ARG A 197 -2.45 -8.77 1.05
N VAL A 198 -1.30 -8.59 0.41
CA VAL A 198 -1.18 -8.21 -1.01
C VAL A 198 -0.74 -9.41 -1.81
N GLU A 199 -1.49 -9.73 -2.86
CA GLU A 199 -1.26 -10.91 -3.69
C GLU A 199 -1.21 -10.50 -5.16
N MET A 200 -0.16 -10.95 -5.87
CA MET A 200 -0.07 -10.83 -7.32
C MET A 200 -0.74 -12.03 -7.96
N LEU A 201 -1.87 -11.78 -8.63
CA LEU A 201 -2.70 -12.80 -9.25
C LEU A 201 -2.22 -13.15 -10.67
N GLU A 202 -1.70 -12.15 -11.41
CA GLU A 202 -1.24 -12.28 -12.80
C GLU A 202 -0.01 -11.37 -13.03
N GLY A 203 0.85 -11.71 -14.00
CA GLY A 203 1.95 -10.83 -14.46
C GLY A 203 3.33 -11.07 -13.84
N ARG A 204 3.54 -12.18 -13.13
CA ARG A 204 4.84 -12.52 -12.51
C ARG A 204 5.92 -12.92 -13.53
N ASP A 205 5.51 -13.24 -14.75
CA ASP A 205 6.39 -13.65 -15.87
C ASP A 205 7.21 -12.49 -16.47
N GLY A 206 7.09 -11.28 -15.94
CA GLY A 206 7.98 -10.15 -16.27
C GLY A 206 7.53 -9.33 -17.48
N GLY A 207 6.26 -9.46 -17.87
CA GLY A 207 5.63 -8.57 -18.84
C GLY A 207 5.38 -7.14 -18.31
N ASN A 208 4.65 -6.35 -19.09
CA ASN A 208 4.27 -4.98 -18.72
C ASN A 208 2.93 -4.91 -17.98
N TYR A 209 2.30 -6.04 -17.66
CA TYR A 209 1.00 -6.10 -17.01
C TYR A 209 1.08 -6.89 -15.71
N VAL A 210 0.43 -6.39 -14.66
CA VAL A 210 0.33 -7.03 -13.36
C VAL A 210 -1.09 -6.87 -12.82
N LYS A 211 -1.64 -7.93 -12.23
CA LYS A 211 -2.90 -7.87 -11.49
C LYS A 211 -2.66 -8.15 -10.02
N LEU A 212 -3.08 -7.22 -9.16
CA LEU A 212 -2.96 -7.34 -7.72
C LEU A 212 -4.34 -7.44 -7.06
N HIS A 213 -4.40 -8.15 -5.95
CA HIS A 213 -5.51 -8.16 -5.01
C HIS A 213 -4.97 -7.82 -3.62
N GLU A 214 -5.74 -7.05 -2.85
CA GLU A 214 -5.43 -6.83 -1.45
C GLU A 214 -6.65 -6.98 -0.56
N ARG A 215 -6.41 -7.54 0.63
CA ARG A 215 -7.32 -7.52 1.75
C ARG A 215 -6.68 -6.85 2.97
N ASN A 216 -7.43 -5.94 3.60
CA ASN A 216 -7.00 -5.17 4.77
C ASN A 216 -8.05 -5.21 5.87
N LYS A 217 -7.63 -5.33 7.14
CA LYS A 217 -8.54 -5.25 8.28
C LYS A 217 -7.93 -4.49 9.46
N ALA A 218 -8.69 -3.53 9.99
CA ALA A 218 -8.36 -2.81 11.22
C ALA A 218 -8.81 -3.59 12.45
N ARG A 219 -7.97 -3.62 13.49
CA ARG A 219 -8.32 -4.19 14.80
C ARG A 219 -7.52 -3.58 15.94
N TYR A 220 -8.05 -3.71 17.15
CA TYR A 220 -7.25 -3.56 18.37
C TYR A 220 -6.41 -4.83 18.61
N SER A 221 -5.63 -4.84 19.69
CA SER A 221 -4.98 -6.07 20.14
C SER A 221 -6.05 -7.14 20.42
N ALA A 222 -5.78 -8.38 20.00
CA ALA A 222 -6.63 -9.52 20.35
C ALA A 222 -6.27 -10.11 21.73
N LEU A 223 -5.14 -9.70 22.32
CA LEU A 223 -4.72 -10.14 23.64
C LEU A 223 -5.49 -9.36 24.72
N GLU A 224 -5.92 -10.08 25.75
CA GLU A 224 -6.55 -9.47 26.92
C GLU A 224 -5.58 -8.55 27.65
N SER A 225 -6.13 -7.49 28.24
CA SER A 225 -5.37 -6.54 29.04
C SER A 225 -5.76 -6.67 30.50
N GLU A 226 -4.78 -7.02 31.34
CA GLU A 226 -4.91 -6.97 32.81
C GLU A 226 -5.23 -5.57 33.35
N LEU A 227 -5.09 -4.54 32.51
CA LEU A 227 -5.35 -3.13 32.84
C LEU A 227 -6.60 -2.58 32.13
N ALA A 228 -7.43 -3.45 31.53
CA ALA A 228 -8.61 -3.08 30.73
C ALA A 228 -8.33 -2.07 29.60
N LYS A 229 -7.12 -2.12 29.00
CA LYS A 229 -6.76 -1.30 27.83
C LYS A 229 -7.16 -2.00 26.53
N LYS A 230 -7.58 -1.20 25.55
CA LYS A 230 -7.79 -1.63 24.16
C LYS A 230 -6.45 -1.71 23.42
#